data_AF-G9EPF7-F1
#
_entry.id   AF-G9EPF7-F1
#
_cell.length_a   1.000
_cell.length_b   1.000
_cell.length_c   1.000
_cell.angle_alpha   90.00
_cell.angle_beta   90.00
_cell.angle_gamma   90.00
#
_symmetry.space_group_name_H-M   'P 1'
#
loop_
_entity.id
_entity.type
_entity.pdbx_description
1 polymer ?
#
loop_
_entity_poly.entity_id
_entity_poly.type
_entity_poly.pdbx_seq_one_letter_code
_entity_poly.pdbx_strand_id
1 'polypeptide(L)'
;MSDKFDAAIQEIAVRHGVVLNKDDPILILQTMNDRLIEESRQAQAAMLTEFREEMESISSQWRDDAKEKAEKIINAALAGSKEAMAKLLLESTNASVQSIDRMISVSLAEARDLSQQTKKFGWFMLVSSVVILAASSLFMLFLLV
;
A
#
# COMPACT_ATOMS: atom_id res chain seq x y z
N MET A 1 29.45 -55.06 19.33
CA MET A 1 30.58 -54.90 18.39
C MET A 1 31.22 -56.25 18.03
N SER A 2 31.44 -57.17 18.99
CA SER A 2 31.97 -58.53 18.71
C SER A 2 31.13 -59.31 17.67
N ASP A 3 29.80 -59.34 17.84
CA ASP A 3 28.92 -60.14 16.96
C ASP A 3 28.99 -59.76 15.48
N LYS A 4 29.20 -58.48 15.14
CA LYS A 4 29.32 -58.04 13.74
C LYS A 4 30.64 -58.50 13.12
N PHE A 5 31.72 -58.48 13.90
CA PHE A 5 33.03 -58.96 13.46
C PHE A 5 33.05 -60.48 13.33
N ASP A 6 32.52 -61.19 14.33
CA ASP A 6 32.45 -62.66 14.31
C ASP A 6 31.54 -63.15 13.16
N ALA A 7 30.43 -62.45 12.87
CA ALA A 7 29.58 -62.72 11.72
C ALA A 7 30.29 -62.45 10.37
N ALA A 8 31.05 -61.37 10.25
CA ALA A 8 31.81 -61.06 9.04
C ALA A 8 32.92 -62.09 8.78
N ILE A 9 33.64 -62.52 9.82
CA ILE A 9 34.65 -63.58 9.73
C ILE A 9 34.02 -64.90 9.27
N GLN A 10 32.86 -65.25 9.82
CA GLN A 10 32.13 -66.46 9.45
C GLN A 10 31.60 -66.39 8.00
N GLU A 11 31.09 -65.23 7.57
CA GLU A 11 30.64 -65.04 6.18
C GLU A 11 31.78 -65.15 5.18
N ILE A 12 32.96 -64.57 5.48
CA ILE A 12 34.15 -64.66 4.64
C ILE A 12 34.61 -66.12 4.53
N ALA A 13 34.60 -66.86 5.64
CA ALA A 13 34.95 -68.28 5.65
C ALA A 13 34.00 -69.13 4.79
N VAL A 14 32.69 -68.86 4.84
CA VAL A 14 31.68 -69.60 4.06
C VAL A 14 31.72 -69.25 2.57
N ARG A 15 31.86 -67.96 2.21
CA ARG A 15 31.83 -67.53 0.80
C ARG A 15 33.15 -67.72 0.07
N HIS A 16 34.27 -67.53 0.76
CA HIS A 16 35.59 -67.46 0.14
C HIS A 16 36.52 -68.58 0.58
N GLY A 17 36.12 -69.42 1.55
CA GLY A 17 36.92 -70.56 2.02
C GLY A 17 38.17 -70.17 2.81
N VAL A 18 38.29 -68.90 3.22
CA VAL A 18 39.45 -68.36 3.95
C VAL A 18 39.08 -68.16 5.41
N VAL A 19 39.84 -68.79 6.32
CA VAL A 19 39.67 -68.63 7.76
C VAL A 19 40.57 -67.50 8.23
N LEU A 20 39.97 -66.39 8.65
CA LEU A 20 40.67 -65.23 9.19
C LEU A 20 40.82 -65.38 10.71
N ASN A 21 42.00 -65.08 11.24
CA ASN A 21 42.24 -64.97 12.68
C ASN A 21 42.00 -63.52 13.15
N LYS A 22 41.73 -63.32 14.44
CA LYS A 22 41.50 -61.98 15.03
C LYS A 22 42.68 -61.01 14.86
N ASP A 23 43.89 -61.54 14.72
CA ASP A 23 45.11 -60.76 14.50
C ASP A 23 45.43 -60.53 12.99
N ASP A 24 44.53 -60.93 12.09
CA ASP A 24 44.73 -60.75 10.66
C ASP A 24 44.73 -59.25 10.29
N PRO A 25 45.76 -58.75 9.56
CA PRO A 25 45.83 -57.35 9.14
C PRO A 25 44.59 -56.84 8.40
N ILE A 26 43.85 -57.71 7.69
CA ILE A 26 42.60 -57.33 7.01
C ILE A 26 41.52 -56.87 8.00
N LEU A 27 41.44 -57.48 9.19
CA LEU A 27 40.47 -57.09 10.21
C LEU A 27 40.84 -55.76 10.88
N ILE A 28 42.13 -55.44 10.96
CA ILE A 28 42.61 -54.12 11.40
C ILE A 28 42.17 -53.04 10.41
N LEU A 29 42.31 -53.30 9.10
CA LEU A 29 41.83 -52.39 8.06
C LEU A 29 40.32 -52.19 8.11
N GLN A 30 39.55 -53.27 8.32
CA GLN A 30 38.10 -53.17 8.51
C GLN A 30 37.75 -52.28 9.72
N THR A 31 38.43 -52.47 10.85
CA THR A 31 38.22 -51.66 12.06
C THR A 31 38.55 -50.19 11.83
N MET A 32 39.65 -49.89 11.13
CA MET A 32 40.02 -48.52 10.78
C MET A 32 39.02 -47.90 9.80
N ASN A 33 38.54 -48.66 8.82
CA ASN A 33 37.54 -48.19 7.86
C ASN A 33 36.21 -47.86 8.55
N ASP A 34 35.72 -48.74 9.43
CA ASP A 34 34.49 -48.49 10.20
C ASP A 34 34.62 -47.23 11.08
N ARG A 35 35.80 -47.03 11.68
CA ARG A 35 36.09 -45.81 12.44
C ARG A 35 36.13 -44.57 11.56
N LEU A 36 36.77 -44.64 10.40
CA LEU A 36 36.83 -43.53 9.45
C LEU A 36 35.44 -43.16 8.92
N ILE A 37 34.59 -44.14 8.64
CA ILE A 37 33.20 -43.92 8.22
C ILE A 37 32.41 -43.23 9.33
N GLU A 38 32.55 -43.67 10.58
CA GLU A 38 31.85 -43.04 11.70
C GLU A 38 32.34 -41.61 11.96
N GLU A 39 33.65 -41.37 11.92
CA GLU A 39 34.22 -40.02 12.04
C GLU A 39 33.78 -39.11 10.88
N SER A 40 33.74 -39.64 9.65
CA SER A 40 33.22 -38.90 8.49
C SER A 40 31.74 -38.56 8.65
N ARG A 41 30.92 -39.51 9.15
CA ARG A 41 29.50 -39.31 9.41
C ARG A 41 29.28 -38.22 10.46
N GLN A 42 30.08 -38.22 11.52
CA GLN A 42 30.02 -37.19 12.56
C GLN A 42 30.43 -35.82 12.04
N ALA A 43 31.51 -35.74 11.25
CA ALA A 43 31.94 -34.49 10.63
C ALA A 43 30.87 -33.92 9.67
N GLN A 44 30.24 -34.78 8.85
CA GLN A 44 29.15 -34.37 7.97
C GLN A 44 27.92 -33.91 8.75
N ALA A 45 27.58 -34.58 9.86
CA ALA A 45 26.47 -34.18 10.71
C ALA A 45 26.71 -32.81 11.37
N ALA A 46 27.94 -32.54 11.82
CA ALA A 46 28.33 -31.25 12.37
C ALA A 46 28.21 -30.14 11.30
N MET A 47 28.75 -30.37 10.10
CA MET A 47 28.65 -29.43 8.98
C MET A 47 27.20 -29.14 8.57
N LEU A 48 26.33 -30.16 8.55
CA LEU A 48 24.91 -29.99 8.26
C LEU A 48 24.18 -29.19 9.35
N THR A 49 24.61 -29.33 10.59
CA THR A 49 24.03 -28.58 11.72
C THR A 49 24.41 -27.10 11.60
N GLU A 50 25.68 -26.80 11.35
CA GLU A 50 26.17 -25.44 11.12
C GLU A 50 25.47 -24.80 9.91
N PHE A 51 25.39 -25.52 8.79
CA PHE A 51 24.68 -25.03 7.61
C PHE A 51 23.21 -24.70 7.89
N ARG A 52 22.53 -25.52 8.70
CA ARG A 52 21.15 -25.26 9.11
C ARG A 52 21.04 -24.00 9.96
N GLU A 53 21.95 -23.81 10.91
CA GLU A 53 21.99 -22.62 11.76
C GLU A 53 22.26 -21.35 10.96
N GLU A 54 23.21 -21.40 10.02
CA GLU A 54 23.46 -20.29 9.09
C GLU A 54 22.23 -19.97 8.23
N MET A 55 21.56 -21.00 7.72
CA MET A 55 20.37 -20.80 6.88
C MET A 55 19.21 -20.20 7.67
N GLU A 56 19.03 -20.60 8.94
CA GLU A 56 18.05 -20.00 9.84
C GLU A 56 18.39 -18.52 10.14
N SER A 57 19.66 -18.22 10.39
CA SER A 57 20.15 -16.85 10.61
C SER A 57 19.91 -15.95 9.40
N ILE A 58 20.29 -16.41 8.19
CA ILE A 58 20.07 -15.68 6.94
C ILE A 58 18.57 -15.50 6.69
N SER A 59 17.76 -16.54 6.91
CA SER A 59 16.32 -16.46 6.73
C SER A 59 15.67 -15.45 7.69
N SER A 60 16.14 -15.39 8.95
CA SER A 60 15.64 -14.39 9.90
C SER A 60 16.02 -12.97 9.47
N GLN A 61 17.28 -12.76 9.07
CA GLN A 61 17.73 -11.46 8.56
C GLN A 61 16.92 -11.02 7.34
N TRP A 62 16.70 -11.94 6.38
CA TRP A 62 15.89 -11.66 5.20
C TRP A 62 14.45 -11.29 5.53
N ARG A 63 13.85 -11.96 6.52
CA ARG A 63 12.50 -11.62 6.99
C ARG A 63 12.45 -10.20 7.54
N ASP A 64 13.44 -9.83 8.34
CA ASP A 64 13.48 -8.52 9.00
C ASP A 64 13.78 -7.41 7.97
N ASP A 65 14.72 -7.64 7.04
CA ASP A 65 15.02 -6.74 5.92
C ASP A 65 13.81 -6.55 4.99
N ALA A 66 13.10 -7.64 4.68
CA ALA A 66 11.90 -7.58 3.84
C ALA A 66 10.79 -6.76 4.52
N LYS A 67 10.63 -6.93 5.84
CA LYS A 67 9.69 -6.14 6.64
C LYS A 67 10.05 -4.66 6.63
N GLU A 68 11.31 -4.32 6.88
CA GLU A 68 11.77 -2.92 6.87
C GLU A 68 11.54 -2.26 5.50
N LYS A 69 11.91 -2.95 4.40
CA LYS A 69 11.69 -2.45 3.04
C LYS A 69 10.20 -2.26 2.74
N ALA A 70 9.36 -3.21 3.15
CA ALA A 70 7.91 -3.11 2.97
C ALA A 70 7.34 -1.90 3.74
N GLU A 71 7.72 -1.72 5.01
CA GLU A 71 7.31 -0.57 5.82
C GLU A 71 7.76 0.76 5.19
N LYS A 72 8.99 0.83 4.70
CA LYS A 72 9.52 2.02 4.02
C LYS A 72 8.73 2.36 2.75
N ILE A 73 8.44 1.38 1.91
CA ILE A 73 7.66 1.57 0.67
C ILE A 73 6.23 2.02 1.01
N ILE A 74 5.58 1.36 1.97
CA ILE A 74 4.22 1.71 2.39
C ILE A 74 4.17 3.12 2.97
N ASN A 75 5.14 3.50 3.80
CA ASN A 75 5.22 4.85 4.36
C ASN A 75 5.47 5.91 3.29
N ALA A 76 6.36 5.64 2.32
CA ALA A 76 6.59 6.53 1.19
C ALA A 76 5.33 6.69 0.32
N ALA A 77 4.65 5.58 0.02
CA ALA A 77 3.38 5.60 -0.73
C ALA A 77 2.29 6.36 0.03
N LEU A 78 2.19 6.16 1.35
CA LEU A 78 1.23 6.87 2.21
C LEU A 78 1.52 8.37 2.26
N ALA A 79 2.79 8.76 2.38
CA ALA A 79 3.20 10.16 2.34
C ALA A 79 2.83 10.80 1.00
N GLY A 80 3.15 10.14 -0.12
CA GLY A 80 2.77 10.61 -1.46
C GLY A 80 1.25 10.70 -1.65
N SER A 81 0.49 9.73 -1.13
CA SER A 81 -0.97 9.75 -1.18
C SER A 81 -1.56 10.91 -0.36
N LYS A 82 -0.99 11.22 0.81
CA LYS A 82 -1.43 12.37 1.64
C LYS A 82 -1.16 13.69 0.93
N GLU A 83 0.01 13.83 0.31
CA GLU A 83 0.36 15.03 -0.47
C GLU A 83 -0.58 15.21 -1.67
N ALA A 84 -0.83 14.15 -2.44
CA ALA A 84 -1.76 14.17 -3.56
C ALA A 84 -3.19 14.54 -3.11
N MET A 85 -3.67 13.97 -2.00
CA MET A 85 -4.97 14.31 -1.42
C MET A 85 -5.04 15.76 -0.95
N ALA A 86 -4.01 16.27 -0.29
CA ALA A 86 -3.96 17.67 0.13
C ALA A 86 -4.02 18.63 -1.07
N LYS A 87 -3.31 18.31 -2.15
CA LYS A 87 -3.34 19.10 -3.38
C LYS A 87 -4.72 19.07 -4.04
N LEU A 88 -5.33 17.89 -4.17
CA LEU A 88 -6.67 17.74 -4.74
C LEU A 88 -7.73 18.45 -3.90
N LEU A 89 -7.63 18.38 -2.58
CA LEU A 89 -8.55 19.10 -1.68
C LEU A 89 -8.41 20.61 -1.84
N LEU A 90 -7.19 21.14 -1.92
CA LEU A 90 -6.96 22.57 -2.13
C LEU A 90 -7.52 23.03 -3.48
N GLU A 91 -7.27 22.27 -4.54
CA GLU A 91 -7.78 22.55 -5.89
C GLU A 91 -9.31 22.51 -5.95
N SER A 92 -9.92 21.46 -5.39
CA SER A 92 -11.38 21.32 -5.29
C SER A 92 -12.01 22.43 -4.45
N THR A 93 -11.36 22.83 -3.35
CA THR A 93 -11.85 23.91 -2.48
C THR A 93 -11.81 25.24 -3.24
N ASN A 94 -10.71 25.55 -3.92
CA ASN A 94 -10.57 26.77 -4.72
C ASN A 94 -11.61 26.83 -5.85
N ALA A 95 -11.80 25.71 -6.58
CA ALA A 95 -12.81 25.62 -7.63
C ALA A 95 -14.23 25.81 -7.08
N SER A 96 -14.51 25.28 -5.89
CA SER A 96 -15.80 25.44 -5.21
C SER A 96 -16.03 26.89 -4.78
N VAL A 97 -15.02 27.53 -4.16
CA VAL A 97 -15.09 28.94 -3.75
C VAL A 97 -15.31 29.83 -4.97
N GLN A 98 -14.60 29.60 -6.07
CA GLN A 98 -14.78 30.36 -7.31
C GLN A 98 -16.19 30.18 -7.89
N SER A 99 -16.74 28.97 -7.81
CA SER A 99 -18.10 28.68 -8.28
C SER A 99 -19.16 29.40 -7.43
N ILE A 100 -18.97 29.41 -6.11
CA ILE A 100 -19.83 30.14 -5.17
C ILE A 100 -19.76 31.64 -5.45
N ASP A 101 -18.55 32.21 -5.57
CA ASP A 101 -18.36 33.64 -5.85
C ASP A 101 -19.02 34.06 -7.17
N ARG A 102 -18.89 33.23 -8.20
CA ARG A 102 -19.56 33.44 -9.49
C ARG A 102 -21.08 33.40 -9.34
N MET A 103 -21.62 32.44 -8.60
CA MET A 103 -23.07 32.32 -8.37
C MET A 103 -23.62 33.52 -7.58
N ILE A 104 -22.90 33.98 -6.56
CA ILE A 104 -23.25 35.18 -5.78
C ILE A 104 -23.21 36.41 -6.68
N SER A 105 -22.16 36.58 -7.47
CA SER A 105 -22.00 37.73 -8.37
C SER A 105 -23.08 37.79 -9.44
N VAL A 106 -23.45 36.65 -10.02
CA VAL A 106 -24.55 36.56 -10.99
C VAL A 106 -25.88 36.91 -10.31
N SER A 107 -26.17 36.32 -9.15
CA SER A 107 -27.41 36.59 -8.41
C SER A 107 -27.52 38.06 -7.99
N LEU A 108 -26.40 38.67 -7.58
CA LEU A 108 -26.36 40.09 -7.22
C LEU A 108 -26.55 41.01 -8.42
N ALA A 109 -25.99 40.65 -9.59
CA ALA A 109 -26.18 41.38 -10.83
C ALA A 109 -27.65 41.32 -11.29
N GLU A 110 -28.27 40.14 -11.25
CA GLU A 110 -29.70 39.97 -11.55
C GLU A 110 -30.60 40.77 -10.61
N ALA A 111 -30.33 40.72 -9.29
CA ALA A 111 -31.07 41.50 -8.30
C ALA A 111 -30.95 43.01 -8.54
N ARG A 112 -29.75 43.48 -8.90
CA ARG A 112 -29.51 44.90 -9.23
C ARG A 112 -30.24 45.31 -10.49
N ASP A 113 -30.25 44.48 -11.52
CA ASP A 113 -30.97 44.74 -12.76
C ASP A 113 -32.48 44.83 -12.53
N LEU A 114 -33.06 43.86 -11.82
CA LEU A 114 -34.47 43.88 -11.41
C LEU A 114 -34.82 45.13 -10.60
N SER A 115 -33.94 45.54 -9.67
CA SER A 115 -34.13 46.79 -8.91
C SER A 115 -34.12 48.03 -9.80
N GLN A 116 -33.20 48.08 -10.78
CA GLN A 116 -33.14 49.19 -11.73
C GLN A 116 -34.35 49.24 -12.67
N GLN A 117 -34.81 48.08 -13.16
CA GLN A 117 -36.04 47.98 -13.95
C GLN A 117 -37.24 48.45 -13.15
N THR A 118 -37.36 48.04 -11.89
CA THR A 118 -38.43 48.48 -10.98
C THR A 118 -38.41 50.00 -10.77
N LYS A 119 -37.23 50.60 -10.58
CA LYS A 119 -37.09 52.07 -10.47
C LYS A 119 -37.51 52.80 -11.74
N LYS A 120 -37.09 52.32 -12.91
CA LYS A 120 -37.48 52.89 -14.21
C LYS A 120 -38.99 52.80 -14.41
N PHE A 121 -39.57 51.64 -14.14
CA PHE A 121 -41.01 51.42 -14.24
C PHE A 121 -41.79 52.30 -13.26
N GLY A 122 -41.29 52.47 -12.03
CA GLY A 122 -41.85 53.41 -11.05
C GLY A 122 -41.87 54.85 -11.56
N TRP A 123 -40.80 55.30 -12.23
CA TRP A 123 -40.77 56.63 -12.84
C TRP A 123 -41.78 56.77 -14.00
N PHE A 124 -41.90 55.76 -14.86
CA PHE A 124 -42.92 55.73 -15.92
C PHE A 124 -44.35 55.79 -15.34
N MET A 125 -44.62 55.03 -14.27
CA MET A 125 -45.90 55.05 -13.55
C MET A 125 -46.21 56.44 -12.97
N LEU A 126 -45.21 57.11 -12.37
CA LEU A 126 -45.39 58.46 -11.83
C LEU A 126 -45.70 59.49 -12.92
N VAL A 127 -44.98 59.46 -14.05
CA VAL A 127 -45.25 60.37 -15.18
C VAL A 127 -46.65 60.10 -15.75
N SER A 128 -47.02 58.84 -15.93
CA SER A 128 -48.36 58.46 -16.39
C SER A 128 -49.45 58.98 -15.45
N SER A 129 -49.27 58.83 -14.14
CA SER A 129 -50.23 59.33 -13.14
C SER A 129 -50.42 60.85 -13.23
N VAL A 130 -49.33 61.62 -13.38
CA VAL A 130 -49.40 63.08 -13.54
C VAL A 130 -50.16 63.46 -14.82
N VAL A 131 -49.92 62.78 -15.93
CA VAL A 131 -50.62 63.02 -17.21
C VAL A 131 -52.11 62.72 -17.08
N ILE A 132 -52.47 61.61 -16.44
CA ILE A 132 -53.88 61.24 -16.20
C ILE A 132 -54.58 62.27 -15.30
N LEU A 133 -53.91 62.76 -14.25
CA LEU A 133 -54.44 63.82 -13.38
C LEU A 133 -54.59 65.16 -14.11
N ALA A 134 -53.65 65.51 -14.98
CA ALA A 134 -53.75 66.73 -15.79
C ALA A 134 -54.89 66.62 -16.82
N ALA A 135 -55.04 65.48 -17.48
CA ALA A 135 -56.11 65.23 -18.44
C ALA A 135 -57.50 65.23 -17.77
N SER A 136 -57.63 64.61 -16.58
CA SER A 136 -58.89 64.59 -15.84
C SER A 136 -59.28 65.96 -15.31
N SER A 137 -58.31 66.77 -14.86
CA SER A 137 -58.58 68.15 -14.41
C SER A 137 -58.98 69.07 -15.57
N LEU A 138 -58.34 68.95 -16.75
CA LEU A 138 -58.76 69.64 -17.97
C LEU A 138 -60.17 69.23 -18.41
N PHE A 139 -60.49 67.93 -18.34
CA PHE A 139 -61.82 67.42 -18.69
C PHE A 139 -62.91 67.96 -17.75
N MET A 140 -62.65 68.00 -16.44
CA MET A 140 -63.53 68.64 -15.46
C MET A 140 -63.75 70.12 -15.77
N LEU A 141 -62.70 70.85 -16.15
CA LEU A 141 -62.77 72.28 -16.47
C LEU A 141 -63.60 72.54 -17.74
N PHE A 142 -63.44 71.69 -18.76
CA PHE A 142 -64.25 71.74 -19.98
C PHE A 142 -65.74 71.44 -19.73
N LEU A 143 -66.07 70.57 -18.76
CA LEU A 143 -67.44 70.25 -18.38
C LEU A 143 -68.14 71.38 -17.57
N LEU A 144 -67.36 72.29 -16.99
CA LEU A 144 -67.83 73.37 -16.11
C LEU A 144 -68.00 74.71 -16.83
N VAL A 145 -67.49 74.83 -18.07
CA VAL A 145 -67.64 75.97 -19.00
C VAL A 145 -68.77 75.68 -19.97
#